data_AF-A0A358SND6-F1
#
_entry.id   AF-A0A358SND6-F1
#
_cell.length_a   1.000
_cell.length_b   1.000
_cell.length_c   1.000
_cell.angle_alpha   90.00
_cell.angle_beta   90.00
_cell.angle_gamma   90.00
#
_symmetry.space_group_name_H-M   'P 1'
#
loop_
_entity.id
_entity.type
_entity.pdbx_description
1 polymer ?
#
loop_
_entity_poly.entity_id
_entity_poly.type
_entity_poly.pdbx_seq_one_letter_code
_entity_poly.pdbx_strand_id
1 'polypeptide(L)'
;WIFVYLAITNSSLACSLAISNQASRVLYAMGRIDLLPKALGKVHPTHNTPYRAVVIQAVATLAIAVTAGLIWGTLSGFLVLATTLTIGAIVVYALGNVALTLFYRREHRSEFSVVKHLALPLIALALLVYVLYRTIWPVPPYPLNVPAYLSIAWLALGFGFVLYLSRRARGGLRDAGKLFVEGEPANIPAPPAGQP
;
A
#
# COMPACT_ATOMS: atom_id res chain seq x y z
N TRP A 1 20.48 -6.57 28.42
CA TRP A 1 20.39 -5.37 27.58
C TRP A 1 20.93 -5.55 26.16
N ILE A 2 22.15 -6.09 25.96
CA ILE A 2 22.71 -6.27 24.60
C ILE A 2 21.87 -7.21 23.70
N PHE A 3 21.39 -8.34 24.24
CA PHE A 3 20.49 -9.24 23.49
C PHE A 3 19.18 -8.57 23.06
N VAL A 4 18.62 -7.71 23.91
CA VAL A 4 17.39 -6.96 23.61
C VAL A 4 17.64 -5.95 22.48
N TYR A 5 18.76 -5.24 22.52
CA TYR A 5 19.16 -4.31 21.47
C TYR A 5 19.35 -5.00 20.12
N LEU A 6 20.06 -6.14 20.10
CA LEU A 6 20.26 -6.94 18.89
C LEU A 6 18.93 -7.47 18.35
N ALA A 7 18.04 -7.94 19.22
CA ALA A 7 16.73 -8.45 18.82
C ALA A 7 15.86 -7.34 18.18
N ILE A 8 15.80 -6.15 18.79
CA ILE A 8 15.00 -5.02 18.27
C ILE A 8 15.56 -4.54 16.92
N THR A 9 16.89 -4.42 16.80
CA THR A 9 17.54 -3.98 15.56
C THR A 9 17.32 -4.99 14.44
N ASN A 10 17.51 -6.29 14.73
CA ASN A 10 17.27 -7.37 13.77
C ASN A 10 15.80 -7.40 13.31
N SER A 11 14.85 -7.30 14.25
CA SER A 11 13.42 -7.26 13.93
C SER A 11 13.05 -6.06 13.04
N SER A 12 13.61 -4.89 13.33
CA SER A 12 13.37 -3.67 12.54
C SER A 12 13.93 -3.80 11.11
N LEU A 13 15.12 -4.38 10.96
CA LEU A 13 15.73 -4.66 9.65
C LEU A 13 14.91 -5.68 8.86
N ALA A 14 14.50 -6.78 9.49
CA ALA A 14 13.68 -7.82 8.86
C ALA A 14 12.34 -7.25 8.37
N CYS A 15 11.67 -6.44 9.19
CA CYS A 15 10.42 -5.78 8.82
C CYS A 15 10.61 -4.83 7.63
N SER A 16 11.68 -4.02 7.66
CA SER A 16 11.99 -3.07 6.57
C SER A 16 12.27 -3.77 5.23
N LEU A 17 12.97 -4.91 5.27
CA LEU A 17 13.22 -5.74 4.09
C LEU A 17 11.92 -6.35 3.55
N ALA A 18 11.06 -6.87 4.43
CA ALA A 18 9.77 -7.45 4.05
C ALA A 18 8.87 -6.41 3.37
N ILE A 19 8.74 -5.21 3.94
CA ILE A 19 7.92 -4.12 3.39
C ILE A 19 8.50 -3.65 2.04
N SER A 20 9.82 -3.52 1.93
CA SER A 20 10.45 -3.10 0.66
C SER A 20 10.26 -4.13 -0.45
N ASN A 21 10.38 -5.43 -0.14
CA ASN A 21 10.08 -6.49 -1.09
C ASN A 21 8.60 -6.48 -1.51
N GLN A 22 7.67 -6.25 -0.58
CA GLN A 22 6.25 -6.14 -0.92
C GLN A 22 5.96 -4.92 -1.80
N ALA A 23 6.50 -3.74 -1.45
CA ALA A 23 6.28 -2.50 -2.18
C ALA A 23 6.81 -2.57 -3.62
N SER A 24 8.01 -3.11 -3.82
CA SER A 24 8.60 -3.27 -5.16
C SER A 24 7.79 -4.22 -6.06
N ARG A 25 7.21 -5.29 -5.49
CA ARG A 25 6.32 -6.20 -6.23
C ARG A 25 5.01 -5.55 -6.65
N VAL A 26 4.40 -4.73 -5.79
CA VAL A 26 3.19 -3.96 -6.14
C VAL A 26 3.49 -2.96 -7.25
N LEU A 27 4.60 -2.21 -7.15
CA LEU A 27 5.03 -1.28 -8.20
C LEU A 27 5.30 -1.99 -9.53
N TYR A 28 5.94 -3.16 -9.49
CA TYR A 28 6.18 -4.01 -10.67
C TYR A 28 4.88 -4.50 -11.31
N ALA A 29 3.95 -5.03 -10.51
CA ALA A 29 2.66 -5.51 -10.98
C ALA A 29 1.88 -4.38 -11.67
N MET A 30 1.84 -3.19 -11.06
CA MET A 30 1.22 -2.00 -11.67
C MET A 30 1.93 -1.55 -12.95
N GLY A 31 3.27 -1.68 -13.02
CA GLY A 31 4.03 -1.39 -14.23
C GLY A 31 3.82 -2.38 -15.38
N ARG A 32 3.44 -3.63 -15.08
CA ARG A 32 3.17 -4.68 -16.08
C ARG A 32 1.84 -4.52 -16.81
N ILE A 33 0.85 -3.91 -16.16
CA ILE A 33 -0.47 -3.62 -16.75
C ILE A 33 -0.55 -2.20 -17.31
N ASP A 34 0.60 -1.58 -17.60
CA ASP A 34 0.72 -0.22 -18.14
C ASP A 34 0.01 0.86 -17.29
N LEU A 35 -0.21 0.59 -15.99
CA LEU A 35 -0.81 1.55 -15.05
C LEU A 35 0.21 2.59 -14.56
N LEU A 36 1.47 2.16 -14.45
CA LEU A 36 2.64 2.97 -14.17
C LEU A 36 3.60 2.94 -15.38
N PRO A 37 4.66 3.78 -15.43
CA PRO A 37 5.62 3.76 -16.52
C PRO A 37 6.16 2.34 -16.78
N LYS A 38 6.17 1.90 -18.05
CA LYS A 38 6.58 0.55 -18.49
C LYS A 38 7.95 0.11 -17.96
N ALA A 39 8.81 1.07 -17.62
CA ALA A 39 10.10 0.82 -16.99
C ALA A 39 9.98 0.07 -15.65
N LEU A 40 8.91 0.29 -14.87
CA LEU A 40 8.68 -0.39 -13.59
C LEU A 40 8.26 -1.85 -13.75
N GLY A 41 7.68 -2.21 -14.91
CA GLY A 41 7.31 -3.58 -15.26
C GLY A 41 8.47 -4.44 -15.77
N LYS A 42 9.73 -3.97 -15.70
CA LYS A 42 10.91 -4.71 -16.18
C LYS A 42 11.62 -5.43 -15.04
N VAL A 43 12.04 -6.67 -15.29
CA VAL A 43 12.88 -7.47 -14.39
C VAL A 43 14.33 -7.54 -14.87
N HIS A 44 15.24 -7.88 -13.95
CA HIS A 44 16.64 -8.14 -14.25
C HIS A 44 16.79 -9.40 -15.12
N PRO A 45 17.54 -9.37 -16.24
CA PRO A 45 17.62 -10.50 -17.18
C PRO A 45 18.09 -11.82 -16.56
N THR A 46 19.03 -11.76 -15.60
CA THR A 46 19.63 -12.95 -14.99
C THR A 46 19.02 -13.35 -13.65
N HIS A 47 18.50 -12.38 -12.88
CA HIS A 47 18.04 -12.61 -11.50
C HIS A 47 16.51 -12.55 -11.38
N ASN A 48 15.81 -12.17 -12.46
CA ASN A 48 14.34 -12.01 -12.49
C ASN A 48 13.76 -11.11 -11.39
N THR A 49 14.56 -10.18 -10.88
CA THR A 49 14.15 -9.23 -9.83
C THR A 49 13.68 -7.90 -10.44
N PRO A 50 12.65 -7.23 -9.89
CA PRO A 50 12.17 -5.94 -10.38
C PRO A 50 13.11 -4.80 -9.95
N TYR A 51 14.35 -4.81 -10.43
CA TYR A 51 15.44 -3.97 -9.93
C TYR A 51 15.14 -2.46 -10.02
N ARG A 52 14.44 -2.01 -11.08
CA ARG A 52 14.05 -0.60 -11.23
C ARG A 52 13.02 -0.18 -10.19
N ALA A 53 12.04 -1.03 -9.90
CA ALA A 53 11.05 -0.77 -8.87
C ALA A 53 11.70 -0.67 -7.49
N VAL A 54 12.65 -1.57 -7.20
CA VAL A 54 13.43 -1.53 -5.95
C VAL A 54 14.24 -0.23 -5.82
N VAL A 55 14.99 0.16 -6.85
CA VAL A 55 15.81 1.38 -6.80
C VAL A 55 14.94 2.62 -6.65
N ILE A 56 13.87 2.74 -7.42
CA ILE A 56 12.95 3.90 -7.34
C ILE A 56 12.31 3.97 -5.96
N GLN A 57 11.83 2.85 -5.43
CA GLN A 57 11.26 2.78 -4.09
C GLN A 57 12.29 3.14 -3.02
N ALA A 58 13.52 2.63 -3.09
CA ALA A 58 14.58 2.93 -2.13
C ALA A 58 14.96 4.41 -2.14
N VAL A 59 15.13 5.01 -3.32
CA VAL A 59 15.42 6.44 -3.47
C VAL A 59 14.28 7.30 -2.95
N ALA A 60 13.02 6.96 -3.27
CA ALA A 60 11.85 7.67 -2.78
C ALA A 60 11.74 7.60 -1.25
N THR A 61 11.87 6.41 -0.66
CA THR A 61 11.85 6.21 0.79
C THR A 61 12.96 7.01 1.47
N LEU A 62 14.19 6.96 0.95
CA LEU A 62 15.32 7.70 1.51
C LEU A 62 15.08 9.21 1.44
N ALA A 63 14.64 9.72 0.29
CA ALA A 63 14.34 11.13 0.11
C ALA A 63 13.27 11.60 1.10
N ILE A 64 12.14 10.88 1.20
CA ILE A 64 11.05 11.22 2.13
C ILE A 64 11.53 11.20 3.58
N ALA A 65 12.27 10.15 3.98
CA ALA A 65 12.77 10.00 5.35
C ALA A 65 13.77 11.09 5.73
N VAL A 66 14.74 11.38 4.84
CA VAL A 66 15.74 12.44 5.06
C VAL A 66 15.08 13.80 5.10
N THR A 67 14.19 14.12 4.15
CA THR A 67 13.49 15.40 4.14
C THR A 67 12.63 15.58 5.40
N ALA A 68 11.90 14.55 5.85
CA ALA A 68 11.13 14.62 7.09
C ALA A 68 12.04 14.82 8.33
N GLY A 69 13.18 14.13 8.39
CA GLY A 69 14.16 14.27 9.45
C GLY A 69 14.83 15.65 9.49
N LEU A 70 15.08 16.26 8.33
CA LEU A 70 15.66 17.61 8.23
C LEU A 70 14.65 18.71 8.59
N ILE A 71 13.37 18.56 8.24
CA ILE A 71 12.35 19.58 8.50
C ILE A 71 11.85 19.54 9.95
N TRP A 72 11.60 18.34 10.49
CA TRP A 72 10.93 18.17 11.78
C TRP A 72 11.82 17.58 12.88
N GLY A 73 13.03 17.15 12.54
CA GLY A 73 13.89 16.35 13.42
C GLY A 73 13.58 14.85 13.34
N THR A 74 14.49 14.02 13.84
CA THR A 74 14.43 12.55 13.68
C THR A 74 13.17 11.94 14.29
N LEU A 75 12.88 12.24 15.56
CA LEU A 75 11.74 11.64 16.26
C LEU A 75 10.40 12.16 15.72
N SER A 76 10.25 13.48 15.61
CA SER A 76 9.00 14.08 15.12
C SER A 76 8.76 13.74 13.65
N GLY A 77 9.80 13.72 12.81
CA GLY A 77 9.70 13.28 11.41
C GLY A 77 9.27 11.82 11.29
N PHE A 78 9.83 10.93 12.11
CA PHE A 78 9.36 9.55 12.21
C PHE A 78 7.88 9.47 12.62
N LEU A 79 7.46 10.21 13.65
CA LEU A 79 6.07 10.22 14.11
C LEU A 79 5.11 10.76 13.04
N VAL A 80 5.51 11.81 12.31
CA VAL A 80 4.72 12.36 11.19
C VAL A 80 4.52 11.31 10.10
N LEU A 81 5.59 10.65 9.65
CA LEU A 81 5.52 9.62 8.62
C LEU A 81 4.74 8.38 9.08
N ALA A 82 4.99 7.91 10.32
CA ALA A 82 4.30 6.77 10.90
C ALA A 82 2.80 7.04 11.04
N THR A 83 2.42 8.21 11.53
CA THR A 83 1.00 8.60 11.67
C THR A 83 0.33 8.73 10.30
N THR A 84 1.03 9.29 9.31
CA THR A 84 0.51 9.40 7.92
C THR A 84 0.25 8.02 7.33
N LEU A 85 1.18 7.07 7.55
CA LEU A 85 1.01 5.67 7.15
C LEU A 85 -0.18 5.02 7.86
N THR A 86 -0.34 5.23 9.18
CA THR A 86 -1.46 4.71 9.96
C THR A 86 -2.81 5.20 9.43
N ILE A 87 -2.94 6.50 9.14
CA ILE A 87 -4.18 7.05 8.54
C ILE A 87 -4.45 6.38 7.20
N GLY A 88 -3.44 6.23 6.33
CA GLY A 88 -3.58 5.51 5.07
C GLY A 88 -4.02 4.06 5.25
N ALA A 89 -3.42 3.34 6.21
CA ALA A 89 -3.78 1.95 6.52
C ALA A 89 -5.22 1.83 7.02
N ILE A 90 -5.67 2.75 7.87
CA ILE A 90 -7.07 2.82 8.33
C ILE A 90 -8.02 2.92 7.14
N VAL A 91 -7.72 3.81 6.17
CA VAL A 91 -8.55 3.98 4.97
C VAL A 91 -8.58 2.70 4.14
N VAL A 92 -7.43 2.06 3.90
CA VAL A 92 -7.37 0.80 3.14
C VAL A 92 -8.18 -0.31 3.84
N TYR A 93 -8.07 -0.44 5.16
CA TYR A 93 -8.83 -1.43 5.92
C TYR A 93 -10.33 -1.11 5.96
N ALA A 94 -10.72 0.15 6.08
CA ALA A 94 -12.12 0.57 5.99
C ALA A 94 -12.72 0.22 4.63
N LEU A 95 -12.00 0.54 3.54
CA LEU A 95 -12.40 0.17 2.19
C LEU A 95 -12.47 -1.35 2.01
N GLY A 96 -11.53 -2.11 2.57
CA GLY A 96 -11.54 -3.57 2.56
C GLY A 96 -12.77 -4.17 3.24
N ASN A 97 -13.16 -3.65 4.41
CA ASN A 97 -14.37 -4.08 5.13
C ASN A 97 -15.65 -3.81 4.34
N VAL A 98 -15.74 -2.64 3.70
CA VAL A 98 -16.85 -2.28 2.82
C VAL A 98 -16.85 -3.15 1.57
N ALA A 99 -15.70 -3.36 0.93
CA ALA A 99 -15.55 -4.18 -0.25
C ALA A 99 -15.94 -5.64 0.02
N LEU A 100 -15.51 -6.22 1.15
CA LEU A 100 -15.88 -7.56 1.58
C LEU A 100 -17.40 -7.71 1.70
N THR A 101 -18.04 -6.78 2.39
CA THR A 101 -19.50 -6.76 2.59
C THR A 101 -20.23 -6.68 1.25
N LEU A 102 -19.79 -5.79 0.36
CA LEU A 102 -20.38 -5.60 -0.96
C LEU A 102 -20.13 -6.79 -1.90
N PHE A 103 -18.95 -7.40 -1.83
CA PHE A 103 -18.55 -8.54 -2.65
C PHE A 103 -19.43 -9.76 -2.37
N TYR A 104 -19.55 -10.18 -1.11
CA TYR A 104 -20.45 -11.30 -0.74
C TYR A 104 -21.92 -10.96 -0.97
N ARG A 105 -22.31 -9.69 -0.82
CA ARG A 105 -23.69 -9.26 -1.10
C ARG A 105 -24.01 -9.21 -2.61
N ARG A 106 -23.01 -9.11 -3.50
CA ARG A 106 -23.26 -9.03 -4.95
C ARG A 106 -22.98 -10.36 -5.65
N GLU A 107 -21.84 -10.97 -5.38
CA GLU A 107 -21.32 -12.10 -6.15
C GLU A 107 -21.61 -13.45 -5.50
N HIS A 108 -21.54 -13.53 -4.16
CA HIS A 108 -21.69 -14.79 -3.40
C HIS A 108 -22.84 -14.71 -2.40
N ARG A 109 -24.02 -14.33 -2.89
CA ARG A 109 -25.24 -14.14 -2.09
C ARG A 109 -25.62 -15.37 -1.24
N SER A 110 -25.39 -16.57 -1.76
CA SER A 110 -25.68 -17.84 -1.08
C SER A 110 -24.79 -18.11 0.13
N GLU A 111 -23.60 -17.52 0.19
CA GLU A 111 -22.63 -17.70 1.28
C GLU A 111 -22.67 -16.54 2.29
N PHE A 112 -23.59 -15.58 2.11
CA PHE A 112 -23.67 -14.38 2.92
C PHE A 112 -24.15 -14.68 4.35
N SER A 113 -23.22 -14.85 5.28
CA SER A 113 -23.49 -14.77 6.71
C SER A 113 -23.54 -13.33 7.22
N VAL A 114 -24.64 -12.95 7.88
CA VAL A 114 -24.83 -11.63 8.51
C VAL A 114 -23.74 -11.35 9.55
N VAL A 115 -23.30 -12.36 10.31
CA VAL A 115 -22.28 -12.17 11.34
C VAL A 115 -20.92 -11.90 10.69
N LYS A 116 -20.48 -12.76 9.78
CA LYS A 116 -19.13 -12.70 9.20
C LYS A 116 -18.96 -11.58 8.18
N HIS A 117 -19.99 -11.30 7.39
CA HIS A 117 -19.89 -10.40 6.24
C HIS A 117 -20.59 -9.05 6.46
N LEU A 118 -21.21 -8.81 7.62
CA LEU A 118 -21.82 -7.52 7.94
C LEU A 118 -21.50 -7.05 9.36
N ALA A 119 -21.81 -7.85 10.39
CA ALA A 119 -21.61 -7.43 11.78
C ALA A 119 -20.12 -7.22 12.10
N LEU A 120 -19.26 -8.20 11.80
CA LEU A 120 -17.81 -8.08 12.04
C LEU A 120 -17.18 -6.91 11.25
N PRO A 121 -17.43 -6.75 9.93
CA PRO A 121 -16.93 -5.60 9.18
C PRO A 121 -17.43 -4.26 9.70
N LEU A 122 -18.69 -4.15 10.14
CA LEU A 122 -19.23 -2.92 10.70
C LEU A 122 -18.59 -2.56 12.04
N ILE A 123 -18.37 -3.55 12.92
CA ILE A 123 -17.67 -3.33 14.19
C ILE A 123 -16.23 -2.86 13.91
N ALA A 124 -15.53 -3.54 13.00
CA ALA A 124 -14.19 -3.13 12.59
C ALA A 124 -14.16 -1.71 12.03
N LEU A 125 -15.13 -1.36 11.18
CA LEU A 125 -15.27 -0.01 10.63
C LEU A 125 -15.51 1.04 11.72
N ALA A 126 -16.38 0.75 12.70
CA ALA A 126 -16.64 1.64 13.82
C ALA A 126 -15.38 1.88 14.66
N LEU A 127 -14.60 0.83 14.94
CA LEU A 127 -13.33 0.94 15.65
C LEU A 127 -12.30 1.76 14.85
N LEU A 128 -12.19 1.52 13.55
CA LEU A 128 -11.30 2.27 12.67
C LEU A 128 -11.64 3.75 12.62
N VAL A 129 -12.93 4.10 12.52
CA VAL A 129 -13.41 5.49 12.59
C VAL A 129 -13.11 6.12 13.94
N TYR A 130 -13.31 5.38 15.04
CA TYR A 130 -12.98 5.87 16.37
C TYR A 130 -11.48 6.14 16.54
N VAL A 131 -10.61 5.23 16.08
CA VAL A 131 -9.15 5.43 16.12
C VAL A 131 -8.77 6.63 15.29
N LEU A 132 -9.27 6.76 14.06
CA LEU A 132 -9.01 7.91 13.19
C LEU A 132 -9.43 9.23 13.84
N TYR A 133 -10.61 9.25 14.45
CA TYR A 133 -11.09 10.42 15.20
C TYR A 133 -10.14 10.79 16.33
N ARG A 134 -9.68 9.83 17.13
CA ARG A 134 -8.73 10.06 18.23
C ARG A 134 -7.33 10.44 17.75
N THR A 135 -6.94 10.06 16.53
CA THR A 135 -5.68 10.48 15.92
C THR A 135 -5.71 11.95 15.48
N ILE A 136 -6.86 12.44 15.00
CA ILE A 136 -6.99 13.78 14.42
C ILE A 136 -7.49 14.81 15.46
N TRP A 137 -8.29 14.37 16.44
CA TRP A 137 -8.94 15.24 17.41
C TRP A 137 -8.58 14.87 18.86
N PRO A 138 -8.16 15.85 19.71
CA PRO A 138 -7.95 17.26 19.39
C PRO A 138 -6.75 17.48 18.46
N VAL A 139 -6.77 18.57 17.68
CA VAL A 139 -5.70 18.85 16.71
C VAL A 139 -4.37 18.98 17.45
N PRO A 140 -3.41 18.08 17.21
CA PRO A 140 -2.14 18.09 17.93
C PRO A 140 -1.29 19.30 17.50
N PRO A 141 -0.32 19.75 18.34
CA PRO A 141 0.56 20.84 17.97
C PRO A 141 1.44 20.46 16.77
N TYR A 142 1.90 21.48 16.04
CA TYR A 142 2.86 21.29 14.95
C TYR A 142 4.14 20.61 15.48
N PRO A 143 4.69 19.59 14.78
CA PRO A 143 4.34 19.12 13.43
C PRO A 143 3.36 17.95 13.36
N LEU A 144 2.81 17.48 14.48
CA LEU A 144 1.96 16.29 14.53
C LEU A 144 0.56 16.49 13.94
N ASN A 145 0.19 17.72 13.57
CA ASN A 145 -1.01 18.03 12.78
C ASN A 145 -0.83 17.79 11.28
N VAL A 146 0.42 17.80 10.79
CA VAL A 146 0.77 17.62 9.37
C VAL A 146 0.27 16.29 8.77
N PRO A 147 0.32 15.15 9.49
CA PRO A 147 -0.18 13.86 8.97
C PRO A 147 -1.60 13.90 8.43
N ALA A 148 -2.53 14.59 9.11
CA ALA A 148 -3.91 14.68 8.65
C ALA A 148 -4.01 15.33 7.26
N TYR A 149 -3.31 16.46 7.07
CA TYR A 149 -3.28 17.18 5.81
C TYR A 149 -2.54 16.40 4.71
N LEU A 150 -1.39 15.79 5.04
CA LEU A 150 -0.64 14.96 4.11
C LEU A 150 -1.46 13.76 3.64
N SER A 151 -2.15 13.07 4.54
CA SER A 151 -3.03 11.95 4.19
C SER A 151 -4.18 12.39 3.30
N ILE A 152 -4.83 13.52 3.58
CA ILE A 152 -5.90 14.06 2.71
C ILE A 152 -5.35 14.37 1.32
N ALA A 153 -4.22 15.07 1.23
CA ALA A 153 -3.58 15.39 -0.04
C ALA A 153 -3.21 14.13 -0.83
N TRP A 154 -2.63 13.13 -0.16
CA TRP A 154 -2.24 11.87 -0.77
C TRP A 154 -3.44 11.05 -1.26
N LEU A 155 -4.51 10.98 -0.48
CA LEU A 155 -5.75 10.31 -0.86
C LEU A 155 -6.43 11.02 -2.03
N ALA A 156 -6.43 12.36 -2.05
CA ALA A 156 -6.96 13.14 -3.16
C ALA A 156 -6.15 12.91 -4.45
N LEU A 157 -4.82 12.86 -4.35
CA LEU A 157 -3.94 12.51 -5.47
C LEU A 157 -4.20 11.10 -5.98
N GLY A 158 -4.32 10.11 -5.09
CA GLY A 158 -4.63 8.73 -5.45
C GLY A 158 -6.00 8.59 -6.12
N PHE A 159 -7.02 9.24 -5.57
CA PHE A 159 -8.36 9.27 -6.16
C PHE A 159 -8.36 9.96 -7.54
N GLY A 160 -7.69 11.10 -7.66
CA GLY A 160 -7.50 11.80 -8.92
C GLY A 160 -6.76 10.96 -9.96
N PHE A 161 -5.73 10.22 -9.55
CA PHE A 161 -4.99 9.29 -10.40
C PHE A 161 -5.87 8.15 -10.92
N VAL A 162 -6.68 7.54 -10.04
CA VAL A 162 -7.66 6.51 -10.43
C VAL A 162 -8.69 7.08 -11.39
N LEU A 163 -9.22 8.29 -11.13
CA LEU A 163 -10.17 8.94 -12.04
C LEU A 163 -9.55 9.24 -13.41
N TYR A 164 -8.32 9.76 -13.42
CA TYR A 164 -7.57 10.01 -14.65
C TYR A 164 -7.41 8.74 -15.49
N LEU A 165 -7.00 7.64 -14.84
CA LEU A 165 -6.85 6.34 -15.50
C LEU A 165 -8.19 5.76 -15.96
N SER A 166 -9.26 5.93 -15.17
CA SER A 166 -10.61 5.45 -15.54
C SER A 166 -11.14 6.14 -16.79
N ARG A 167 -10.72 7.39 -17.04
CA ARG A 167 -11.06 8.15 -18.24
C ARG A 167 -10.17 7.79 -19.43
N ARG A 168 -8.88 7.51 -19.22
CA ARG A 168 -7.90 7.27 -20.29
C ARG A 168 -7.80 5.80 -20.73
N ALA A 169 -7.95 4.85 -19.82
CA ALA A 169 -7.71 3.43 -20.05
C ALA A 169 -8.72 2.56 -19.28
N ARG A 170 -9.97 2.51 -19.78
CA ARG A 170 -11.07 1.71 -19.17
C ARG A 170 -10.74 0.22 -18.98
N GLY A 171 -9.78 -0.33 -19.74
CA GLY A 171 -9.30 -1.72 -19.62
C GLY A 171 -8.35 -1.96 -18.43
N GLY A 172 -7.34 -1.10 -18.24
CA GLY A 172 -6.25 -1.36 -17.28
C GLY A 172 -6.68 -1.41 -15.81
N LEU A 173 -7.75 -0.72 -15.42
CA LEU A 173 -8.31 -0.79 -14.06
C LEU A 173 -9.00 -2.14 -13.78
N ARG A 174 -9.62 -2.76 -14.79
CA ARG A 174 -10.21 -4.11 -14.66
C ARG A 174 -9.11 -5.16 -14.53
N ASP A 175 -8.03 -5.01 -15.29
CA ASP A 175 -6.88 -5.92 -15.25
C ASP A 175 -6.13 -5.80 -13.92
N ALA A 176 -6.04 -4.59 -13.35
CA ALA A 176 -5.54 -4.38 -11.99
C ALA A 176 -6.36 -5.18 -10.96
N GLY A 177 -7.70 -5.12 -11.04
CA GLY A 177 -8.57 -5.90 -10.16
C GLY A 177 -8.35 -7.41 -10.27
N LYS A 178 -8.14 -7.93 -11.48
CA LYS A 178 -7.86 -9.36 -11.69
C LYS A 178 -6.54 -9.79 -11.08
N LEU A 179 -5.47 -9.02 -11.20
CA LEU A 179 -4.17 -9.35 -10.59
C LEU A 179 -4.22 -9.52 -9.07
N PHE A 180 -5.11 -8.80 -8.39
CA PHE A 180 -5.23 -8.89 -6.92
C PHE A 180 -6.25 -9.96 -6.47
N VAL A 181 -7.16 -10.38 -7.35
CA VAL A 181 -8.16 -11.45 -7.07
C VAL A 181 -7.59 -12.81 -7.47
N GLU A 182 -7.03 -12.92 -8.67
CA GLU A 182 -6.21 -14.03 -9.13
C GLU A 182 -4.81 -13.79 -8.58
N GLY A 183 -4.57 -14.11 -7.31
CA GLY A 183 -3.23 -14.01 -6.73
C GLY A 183 -2.25 -14.75 -7.62
N GLU A 184 -1.40 -13.99 -8.31
CA GLU A 184 -0.42 -14.39 -9.35
C GLU A 184 -0.91 -15.54 -10.25
N PRO A 185 -1.22 -15.35 -11.54
CA PRO A 185 -1.48 -16.49 -12.41
C PRO A 185 -0.23 -17.37 -12.45
N ALA A 186 -0.31 -18.48 -11.72
CA ALA A 186 0.46 -19.67 -12.01
C ALA A 186 0.23 -19.93 -13.50
N ASN A 187 1.32 -19.88 -14.27
CA ASN A 187 1.37 -20.08 -15.71
C ASN A 187 1.25 -18.82 -16.58
N ILE A 188 2.26 -17.94 -16.50
CA ILE A 188 2.73 -17.23 -17.69
C ILE A 188 3.73 -18.17 -18.35
N PRO A 189 3.47 -18.70 -19.56
CA PRO A 189 4.46 -19.49 -20.28
C PRO A 189 5.73 -18.66 -20.39
N ALA A 190 6.86 -19.25 -20.01
CA ALA A 190 8.17 -18.66 -20.27
C ALA A 190 8.24 -18.27 -21.77
N PRO A 191 8.85 -17.13 -22.12
CA PRO A 191 9.08 -16.78 -23.53
C PRO A 191 9.70 -18.02 -24.22
N PRO A 192 9.22 -18.40 -25.42
CA PRO A 192 9.75 -19.57 -26.09
C PRO A 192 11.27 -19.43 -26.18
N ALA A 193 11.96 -20.38 -25.57
CA ALA A 193 13.39 -20.55 -25.75
C ALA A 193 13.61 -20.99 -27.20
N GLY A 194 13.76 -20.05 -28.13
CA GLY A 194 14.69 -20.24 -29.24
C GLY A 194 16.08 -20.05 -28.63
N GLN A 195 16.91 -21.06 -28.38
CA GLN A 195 17.46 -22.07 -29.29
C GLN A 195 17.93 -21.49 -30.62
N PRO A 196 19.14 -21.87 -31.06
CA PRO A 196 20.46 -21.55 -30.51
C PRO A 196 21.05 -20.23 -31.08
#